data_AF-A0A2P5CZY9-F1
#
_entry.id   AF-A0A2P5CZY9-F1
#
_cell.length_a   1.000
_cell.length_b   1.000
_cell.length_c   1.000
_cell.angle_alpha   90.00
_cell.angle_beta   90.00
_cell.angle_gamma   90.00
#
_symmetry.space_group_name_H-M   'P 1'
#
loop_
_entity.id
_entity.type
_entity.pdbx_description
1 polymer ?
#
loop_
_entity_poly.entity_id
_entity_poly.type
_entity_poly.pdbx_seq_one_letter_code
_entity_poly.pdbx_strand_id
1 'polypeptide(L)'
;MSLKHFVTEFRTDHKLFMIAIVNGGRPIKVLKRNRMRDYEVSFELGGAAWLLDAVEMALKDERNRQCFRKFEGSSYLLLLEVKYNKWGKFLQLVKFQNGVERKVIVLWEVR
;
A
#
# COMPACT_ATOMS: atom_id res chain seq x y z
N MET A 1 13.30 -15.03 19.31
CA MET A 1 12.92 -15.42 17.94
C MET A 1 13.24 -14.27 17.01
N SER A 2 14.24 -14.42 16.13
CA SER A 2 14.49 -13.44 15.05
C SER A 2 13.35 -13.58 14.05
N LEU A 3 12.52 -12.55 13.86
CA LEU A 3 11.60 -12.45 12.72
C LEU A 3 12.43 -12.49 11.44
N LYS A 4 12.71 -13.71 10.95
CA LYS A 4 13.33 -13.96 9.66
C LYS A 4 12.47 -13.25 8.62
N HIS A 5 13.12 -12.50 7.73
CA HIS A 5 12.51 -11.76 6.62
C HIS A 5 11.22 -12.44 6.11
N PHE A 6 10.07 -11.87 6.45
CA PHE A 6 8.79 -12.30 5.91
C PHE A 6 8.53 -11.48 4.65
N VAL A 7 8.40 -12.16 3.51
CA VAL A 7 8.13 -11.55 2.22
C VAL A 7 6.99 -12.32 1.56
N THR A 8 5.91 -11.61 1.28
CA THR A 8 4.83 -12.10 0.42
C THR A 8 4.88 -11.34 -0.88
N GLU A 9 4.83 -12.04 -2.01
CA GLU A 9 4.79 -11.44 -3.33
C GLU A 9 3.56 -11.86 -4.13
N PHE A 10 3.12 -10.95 -4.98
CA PHE A 10 2.05 -11.14 -5.93
C PHE A 10 2.49 -10.57 -7.28
N ARG A 11 2.31 -11.33 -8.35
CA ARG A 11 2.75 -10.95 -9.70
C ARG A 11 1.56 -10.76 -10.63
N THR A 12 1.68 -9.78 -11.48
CA THR A 12 0.87 -9.60 -12.70
C THR A 12 1.83 -9.66 -13.89
N ASP A 13 1.32 -9.73 -15.13
CA ASP A 13 2.13 -9.85 -16.35
C ASP A 13 3.29 -8.85 -16.46
N HIS A 14 3.16 -7.68 -15.86
CA HIS A 14 4.12 -6.58 -16.00
C HIS A 14 4.54 -5.94 -14.67
N LYS A 15 4.03 -6.43 -13.54
CA LYS A 15 4.22 -5.81 -12.23
C LYS A 15 4.45 -6.86 -11.15
N LEU A 16 5.40 -6.59 -10.26
CA LEU A 16 5.60 -7.33 -9.03
C LEU A 16 5.14 -6.46 -7.87
N PHE A 17 4.25 -6.98 -7.03
CA PHE A 17 3.87 -6.41 -5.76
C PHE A 17 4.49 -7.23 -4.65
N MET A 18 5.03 -6.56 -3.63
CA MET A 18 5.70 -7.22 -2.52
C MET A 18 5.36 -6.52 -1.20
N ILE A 19 5.03 -7.32 -0.19
CA ILE A 19 4.90 -6.89 1.19
C ILE A 19 6.02 -7.58 1.97
N ALA A 20 6.89 -6.80 2.59
CA ALA A 20 8.05 -7.32 3.31
C ALA A 20 8.13 -6.72 4.72
N ILE A 21 8.44 -7.56 5.70
CA ILE A 21 8.90 -7.12 7.03
C ILE A 21 10.42 -7.03 6.98
N VAL A 22 10.95 -5.81 7.11
CA VAL A 22 12.39 -5.55 7.06
C VAL A 22 12.99 -5.34 8.45
N ASN A 23 14.27 -5.63 8.59
CA ASN A 23 15.08 -5.34 9.79
C ASN A 23 14.46 -5.83 11.12
N GLY A 24 14.06 -7.11 11.17
CA GLY A 24 13.60 -7.75 12.42
C GLY A 24 12.26 -7.24 12.95
N GLY A 25 11.39 -6.69 12.10
CA GLY A 25 10.04 -6.25 12.50
C GLY A 25 9.83 -4.74 12.53
N ARG A 26 10.80 -3.93 12.07
CA ARG A 26 10.77 -2.46 12.26
C ARG A 26 9.89 -1.73 11.23
N PRO A 27 10.18 -1.74 9.92
CA PRO A 27 9.21 -1.30 8.91
C PRO A 27 8.57 -2.47 8.17
N ILE A 28 7.28 -2.31 7.88
CA ILE A 28 6.59 -3.02 6.80
C ILE A 28 6.76 -2.19 5.53
N LYS A 29 7.11 -2.86 4.45
CA LYS A 29 7.41 -2.27 3.15
C LYS A 29 6.43 -2.81 2.12
N VAL A 30 5.69 -1.92 1.47
CA VAL A 30 4.84 -2.20 0.32
C VAL A 30 5.54 -1.68 -0.92
N LEU A 31 5.83 -2.59 -1.85
CA LEU A 31 6.57 -2.32 -3.07
C LEU A 31 5.72 -2.67 -4.29
N LYS A 32 5.79 -1.84 -5.31
CA LYS A 32 5.40 -2.15 -6.68
C LYS A 32 6.59 -1.92 -7.58
N ARG A 33 7.03 -2.97 -8.25
CA ARG A 33 8.11 -2.95 -9.25
C ARG A 33 7.52 -3.15 -10.63
N ASN A 34 7.92 -2.30 -11.58
CA ASN A 34 7.74 -2.56 -13.02
C ASN A 34 9.12 -2.63 -13.69
N ARG A 35 9.17 -2.85 -15.01
CA ARG A 35 10.43 -2.99 -15.76
C ARG A 35 11.39 -1.80 -15.62
N MET A 36 10.87 -0.61 -15.29
CA MET A 36 11.62 0.65 -15.31
C MET A 36 11.90 1.21 -13.91
N ARG A 37 11.03 0.93 -12.92
CA ARG A 37 11.03 1.65 -11.65
C ARG A 37 10.38 0.86 -10.51
N ASP A 38 10.93 1.10 -9.33
CA ASP A 38 10.38 0.70 -8.04
C ASP A 38 9.58 1.85 -7.41
N TYR A 39 8.38 1.52 -6.94
CA TYR A 39 7.50 2.39 -6.18
C TYR A 39 7.32 1.78 -4.80
N GLU A 40 7.65 2.53 -3.76
CA GLU A 40 7.75 1.99 -2.42
C GLU A 40 7.15 2.92 -1.38
N VAL A 41 6.40 2.31 -0.46
CA VAL A 41 5.94 2.94 0.77
C VAL A 41 6.32 2.01 1.93
N SER A 42 6.84 2.59 3.01
CA SER A 42 7.17 1.85 4.24
C SER A 42 6.59 2.53 5.47
N PHE A 43 6.20 1.77 6.49
CA PHE A 43 5.56 2.23 7.71
C PHE A 43 5.71 1.19 8.84
N GLU A 44 5.53 1.58 10.10
CA GLU A 44 5.54 0.66 11.24
C GLU A 44 4.28 -0.21 11.30
N LEU A 45 4.29 -1.15 12.25
CA LEU A 45 3.23 -2.14 12.45
C LEU A 45 1.84 -1.50 12.64
N GLY A 46 1.74 -0.35 13.33
CA GLY A 46 0.48 0.39 13.49
C GLY A 46 -0.12 0.84 12.15
N GLY A 47 0.72 1.34 11.24
CA GLY A 47 0.29 1.71 9.89
C GLY A 47 -0.15 0.49 9.07
N ALA A 48 0.42 -0.69 9.32
CA ALA A 48 0.01 -1.92 8.64
C ALA A 48 -1.33 -2.46 9.14
N ALA A 49 -1.54 -2.46 10.45
CA ALA A 49 -2.83 -2.84 11.04
C ALA A 49 -3.95 -1.92 10.50
N TRP A 50 -3.72 -0.60 10.54
CA TRP A 50 -4.64 0.37 9.93
C TRP A 50 -4.88 0.11 8.44
N LEU A 51 -3.83 -0.21 7.67
CA LEU A 51 -3.97 -0.44 6.24
C LEU A 51 -4.85 -1.66 5.95
N LEU A 52 -4.73 -2.74 6.73
CA LEU A 52 -5.57 -3.94 6.59
C LEU A 52 -7.05 -3.57 6.81
N ASP A 53 -7.36 -2.88 7.92
CA ASP A 53 -8.72 -2.44 8.23
C ASP A 53 -9.27 -1.52 7.14
N ALA A 54 -8.45 -0.56 6.68
CA ALA A 54 -8.84 0.41 5.66
C ALA A 54 -9.11 -0.25 4.30
N VAL A 55 -8.31 -1.25 3.92
CA VAL A 55 -8.53 -2.05 2.71
C VAL A 55 -9.78 -2.90 2.84
N GLU A 56 -10.00 -3.56 3.97
CA GLU A 56 -11.20 -4.37 4.21
C GLU A 56 -12.48 -3.52 4.12
N MET A 57 -12.47 -2.33 4.74
CA MET A 57 -13.57 -1.38 4.62
C MET A 57 -13.78 -0.91 3.17
N ALA A 58 -12.70 -0.67 2.42
CA ALA A 58 -12.81 -0.30 1.02
C ALA A 58 -13.40 -1.42 0.16
N LEU A 59 -13.07 -2.68 0.45
CA LEU A 59 -13.63 -3.86 -0.23
C LEU A 59 -15.10 -4.09 0.09
N LYS A 60 -15.53 -3.79 1.32
CA LYS A 60 -16.93 -3.89 1.78
C LYS A 60 -17.82 -2.74 1.27
N ASP A 61 -17.25 -1.65 0.78
CA ASP A 61 -18.03 -0.52 0.23
C ASP A 61 -18.53 -0.83 -1.18
N GLU A 62 -19.71 -1.44 -1.26
CA GLU A 62 -20.41 -1.78 -2.50
C GLU A 62 -20.83 -0.56 -3.33
N ARG A 63 -20.84 0.65 -2.72
CA ARG A 63 -21.39 1.85 -3.38
C ARG A 63 -20.45 2.48 -4.41
N ASN A 64 -19.29 1.86 -4.69
CA ASN A 64 -18.28 2.37 -5.60
C ASN A 64 -17.92 3.85 -5.34
N ARG A 65 -18.01 4.30 -4.08
CA ARG A 65 -17.67 5.68 -3.73
C ARG A 65 -16.15 5.84 -3.71
N GLN A 66 -15.70 7.09 -3.85
CA GLN A 66 -14.33 7.42 -3.51
C GLN A 66 -14.17 7.20 -2.01
N CYS A 67 -13.45 6.16 -1.63
CA CYS A 67 -13.08 5.89 -0.25
C CYS A 67 -11.77 6.62 0.04
N PHE A 68 -11.75 7.41 1.12
CA PHE A 68 -10.59 8.13 1.59
C PHE A 68 -10.39 7.81 3.08
N ARG A 69 -9.23 7.28 3.42
CA ARG A 69 -8.83 7.02 4.81
C ARG A 69 -7.46 7.64 5.05
N LYS A 70 -7.28 8.23 6.22
CA LYS A 70 -6.02 8.80 6.68
C LYS A 70 -5.55 8.05 7.92
N PHE A 71 -4.24 7.85 8.03
CA PHE A 71 -3.54 7.46 9.25
C PHE A 71 -2.37 8.40 9.51
N GLU A 72 -2.20 8.76 10.77
CA GLU A 72 -1.11 9.60 11.22
C GLU A 72 -0.15 8.74 12.04
N GLY A 73 1.04 8.53 11.48
CA GLY A 73 2.13 7.90 12.18
C GLY A 73 2.97 8.92 12.94
N SER A 74 4.03 8.44 13.59
CA SER A 74 4.91 9.27 14.43
C SER A 74 5.60 10.44 13.69
N SER A 75 5.83 10.31 12.38
CA SER A 75 6.57 11.29 11.58
C SER A 75 6.08 11.38 10.13
N TYR A 76 4.93 10.78 9.84
CA TYR A 76 4.42 10.66 8.48
C TYR A 76 2.91 10.51 8.46
N LEU A 77 2.34 10.70 7.29
CA LEU A 77 0.91 10.58 7.04
C LEU A 77 0.69 9.56 5.93
N LEU A 78 -0.20 8.58 6.16
CA LEU A 78 -0.66 7.64 5.14
C LEU A 78 -2.06 8.02 4.69
N LEU A 79 -2.27 7.94 3.37
CA LEU A 79 -3.58 8.03 2.76
C LEU A 79 -3.87 6.77 1.97
N LEU A 80 -5.05 6.21 2.16
CA LEU A 80 -5.60 5.17 1.30
C LEU A 80 -6.78 5.76 0.53
N GLU A 81 -6.67 5.73 -0.78
CA GLU A 81 -7.66 6.31 -1.69
C GLU A 81 -8.14 5.28 -2.70
N VAL A 82 -9.46 5.14 -2.84
CA VAL A 82 -10.08 4.43 -3.96
C VAL A 82 -10.39 5.45 -5.04
N LYS A 83 -9.77 5.28 -6.21
CA LYS A 83 -9.86 6.20 -7.35
C LYS A 83 -10.36 5.50 -8.60
N TYR A 84 -10.89 6.30 -9.51
CA TYR A 84 -11.40 5.87 -10.81
C TYR A 84 -10.74 6.69 -11.90
N ASN A 85 -10.35 6.04 -12.99
CA ASN A 85 -9.96 6.72 -14.22
C ASN A 85 -10.50 5.95 -15.43
N LYS A 86 -10.14 6.40 -16.65
CA LYS A 86 -10.58 5.75 -17.91
C LYS A 86 -10.19 4.27 -18.04
N TRP A 87 -9.27 3.78 -17.22
CA TRP A 87 -8.79 2.39 -17.19
C TRP A 87 -9.42 1.56 -16.06
N GLY A 88 -10.32 2.16 -15.27
CA GLY A 88 -11.07 1.48 -14.21
C GLY A 88 -10.74 1.96 -12.80
N LYS A 89 -11.17 1.15 -11.83
CA LYS A 89 -11.01 1.37 -10.39
C LYS A 89 -9.63 0.93 -9.93
N PHE A 90 -9.00 1.71 -9.04
CA PHE A 90 -7.72 1.37 -8.44
C PHE A 90 -7.59 1.90 -7.03
N LEU A 91 -6.75 1.25 -6.25
CA LEU A 91 -6.37 1.63 -4.91
C LEU A 91 -5.02 2.33 -4.93
N GLN A 92 -4.93 3.47 -4.25
CA GLN A 92 -3.72 4.26 -4.12
C GLN A 92 -3.36 4.41 -2.65
N LEU A 93 -2.17 3.94 -2.29
CA LEU A 93 -1.55 4.18 -0.99
C LEU A 93 -0.50 5.28 -1.15
N VAL A 94 -0.68 6.38 -0.43
CA VAL A 94 0.23 7.54 -0.43
C VAL A 94 0.86 7.68 0.94
N LYS A 95 2.14 8.00 0.98
CA LYS A 95 2.87 8.40 2.18
C LYS A 95 3.45 9.79 1.99
N PHE A 96 3.19 10.67 2.94
CA PHE A 96 3.86 11.95 3.08
C PHE A 96 4.81 11.90 4.27
N GLN A 97 6.08 12.18 4.04
CA GLN A 97 7.09 12.24 5.10
C GLN A 97 8.16 13.25 4.71
N ASN A 98 8.47 14.20 5.61
CA ASN A 98 9.49 15.22 5.40
C ASN A 98 9.33 16.00 4.06
N GLY A 99 8.10 16.35 3.70
CA GLY A 99 7.79 17.03 2.44
C GLY A 99 7.87 16.15 1.18
N VAL A 100 8.21 14.87 1.31
CA VAL A 100 8.29 13.93 0.19
C VAL A 100 7.02 13.08 0.11
N GLU A 101 6.40 13.06 -1.07
CA GLU A 101 5.32 12.14 -1.42
C GLU A 101 5.88 10.84 -2.03
N ARG A 102 5.45 9.70 -1.50
CA ARG A 102 5.65 8.38 -2.12
C ARG A 102 4.30 7.71 -2.31
N LYS A 103 4.14 6.97 -3.39
CA LYS A 103 2.87 6.29 -3.69
C LYS A 103 3.06 4.92 -4.31
N VAL A 104 2.16 4.00 -3.93
CA VAL A 104 1.97 2.69 -4.55
C VAL A 104 0.54 2.61 -5.04
N ILE A 105 0.35 2.11 -6.28
CA ILE A 105 -0.96 1.99 -6.92
C ILE A 105 -1.20 0.53 -7.30
N VAL A 106 -2.30 -0.03 -6.80
CA VAL A 106 -2.78 -1.40 -7.04
C VAL A 106 -4.09 -1.33 -7.82
N LEU A 107 -4.24 -2.14 -8.87
CA LEU A 107 -5.50 -2.21 -9.62
C LEU A 107 -6.56 -2.93 -8.80
N TRP A 108 -7.84 -2.55 -8.95
CA TRP A 108 -8.93 -3.15 -8.19
C TRP A 108 -9.16 -4.62 -8.56
N GLU A 109 -9.09 -4.91 -9.85
CA GLU A 109 -9.08 -6.26 -10.39
C GLU A 109 -7.71 -6.50 -11.00
N VAL A 110 -7.14 -7.66 -10.71
CA VAL A 110 -5.94 -8.11 -11.37
C VAL A 110 -6.37 -9.14 -12.42
N ARG A 111 -6.17 -8.78 -13.68
CA ARG A 111 -6.31 -9.73 -14.80
C ARG A 111 -5.11 -10.65 -14.83
#